data_AF-A0A1S8XRP5-F1
#
_entry.id   AF-A0A1S8XRP5-F1
#
_cell.length_a   1.000
_cell.length_b   1.000
_cell.length_c   1.000
_cell.angle_alpha   90.00
_cell.angle_beta   90.00
_cell.angle_gamma   90.00
#
_symmetry.space_group_name_H-M   'P 1'
#
loop_
_entity.id
_entity.type
_entity.pdbx_description
1 polymer ?
#
loop_
_entity_poly.entity_id
_entity_poly.type
_entity_poly.pdbx_seq_one_letter_code
_entity_poly.pdbx_strand_id
1 'polypeptide(L)'
;MDTSGYPCPACGAPADLSVGCRRCGRAPDPTAAEVIRLDREIVVLSGRAEQARRAYVELVEAVRSAQVRRADLAARVRAAIPVGAPRPAGPVPAPPPLVAPAPVPAAGQQVRPSGPALPVPGQQAQPPGPAVRLPGPVLPAPVGAVPSAPFGAVPAQVGGAETSTRTVQGLLFVLGGLLLGTAAVVFTAVAWATVGVAGRALILLAFTALALAVPPVAARRGLRGTAETFAAVGLLLVVLDGYAAWSVDLFGVAGWPGARYAALVGGVSAALAAGYGQLTRLTVPWFAALFTVQPVLPLLAGPAHPSAAGWTVVFVGVAALNLVVVAALRDRGPAPTGSPVQPAAAPASAPLGEAPLGEAPLGEAPLGGAPVGGAPV
;
A
#
# COMPACT_ATOMS: atom_id res chain seq x y z
N MET A 1 -45.68 -12.68 -2.65
CA MET A 1 -46.05 -11.26 -2.78
C MET A 1 -46.04 -10.97 -4.27
N ASP A 2 -47.23 -10.83 -4.87
CA ASP A 2 -47.34 -10.56 -6.30
C ASP A 2 -46.89 -9.14 -6.58
N THR A 3 -45.66 -9.00 -7.07
CA THR A 3 -45.05 -7.74 -7.49
C THR A 3 -45.53 -7.36 -8.88
N SER A 4 -46.84 -7.16 -9.05
CA SER A 4 -47.45 -6.66 -10.30
C SER A 4 -47.81 -5.17 -10.23
N GLY A 5 -47.59 -4.54 -9.07
CA GLY A 5 -47.87 -3.12 -8.85
C GLY A 5 -46.74 -2.22 -9.36
N TYR A 6 -47.10 -1.13 -10.03
CA TYR A 6 -46.18 -0.08 -10.48
C TYR A 6 -46.84 1.31 -10.38
N PRO A 7 -46.06 2.40 -10.21
CA PRO A 7 -46.61 3.74 -10.21
C PRO A 7 -47.02 4.16 -11.64
N CYS A 8 -48.26 4.61 -11.83
CA CYS A 8 -48.73 5.05 -13.14
C CYS A 8 -47.97 6.31 -13.60
N PRO A 9 -47.36 6.33 -14.80
CA PRO A 9 -46.59 7.49 -15.28
C PRO A 9 -47.46 8.71 -15.59
N ALA A 10 -48.78 8.54 -15.76
CA ALA A 10 -49.69 9.64 -16.06
C ALA A 10 -50.16 10.40 -14.82
N CYS A 11 -50.41 9.70 -13.71
CA CYS A 11 -51.07 10.28 -12.54
C CYS A 11 -50.44 9.89 -11.19
N GLY A 12 -49.36 9.11 -11.20
CA GLY A 12 -48.64 8.67 -9.99
C GLY A 12 -49.39 7.68 -9.10
N ALA A 13 -50.63 7.32 -9.42
CA ALA A 13 -51.41 6.37 -8.62
C ALA A 13 -50.91 4.93 -8.82
N PRO A 14 -51.04 4.05 -7.82
CA PRO A 14 -50.69 2.65 -7.97
C PRO A 14 -51.53 2.01 -9.09
N ALA A 15 -50.86 1.38 -10.04
CA ALA A 15 -51.42 0.65 -11.16
C ALA A 15 -50.96 -0.81 -11.09
N ASP A 16 -51.72 -1.70 -11.73
CA ASP A 16 -51.41 -3.13 -11.77
C ASP A 16 -51.22 -3.59 -13.22
N LEU A 17 -50.28 -4.50 -13.46
CA LEU A 17 -49.99 -5.01 -14.81
C LEU A 17 -51.15 -5.79 -15.46
N SER A 18 -52.11 -6.29 -14.68
CA SER A 18 -53.26 -7.04 -15.20
C SER A 18 -54.46 -6.15 -15.54
N VAL A 19 -54.69 -5.07 -14.78
CA VAL A 19 -55.88 -4.21 -14.92
C VAL A 19 -55.54 -2.82 -15.47
N GLY A 20 -54.30 -2.36 -15.32
CA GLY A 20 -53.87 -1.00 -15.59
C GLY A 20 -54.14 -0.05 -14.41
N CYS A 21 -54.18 1.25 -14.69
CA CYS A 21 -54.43 2.27 -13.67
C CYS A 21 -55.94 2.52 -13.50
N ARG A 22 -56.50 2.15 -12.34
CA ARG A 22 -57.92 2.37 -12.03
C ARG A 22 -58.30 3.84 -11.82
N ARG A 23 -57.32 4.73 -11.56
CA ARG A 23 -57.58 6.15 -11.30
C ARG A 23 -57.75 6.96 -12.58
N CYS A 24 -56.88 6.76 -13.56
CA CYS A 24 -56.94 7.49 -14.84
C CYS A 24 -57.45 6.63 -16.01
N GLY A 25 -57.77 5.35 -15.77
CA GLY A 25 -58.26 4.42 -16.79
C GLY A 25 -57.20 3.97 -17.79
N ARG A 26 -55.92 4.30 -17.58
CA ARG A 26 -54.84 3.93 -18.51
C ARG A 26 -54.59 2.42 -18.49
N ALA A 27 -54.45 1.83 -19.67
CA ALA A 27 -54.10 0.43 -19.84
C ALA A 27 -52.73 0.08 -19.19
N PRO A 28 -52.45 -1.20 -18.91
CA PRO A 28 -51.15 -1.66 -18.44
C PRO A 28 -49.98 -1.13 -19.27
N ASP A 29 -48.91 -0.70 -18.61
CA ASP A 29 -47.74 -0.16 -19.28
C ASP A 29 -46.76 -1.29 -19.64
N PRO A 30 -46.44 -1.49 -20.94
CA PRO A 30 -45.55 -2.56 -21.37
C PRO A 30 -44.12 -2.38 -20.84
N THR A 31 -43.67 -1.14 -20.62
CA THR A 31 -42.34 -0.85 -20.08
C THR A 31 -42.25 -1.24 -18.61
N ALA A 32 -43.30 -0.95 -17.83
CA ALA A 32 -43.38 -1.38 -16.44
C ALA A 32 -43.43 -2.91 -16.30
N ALA A 33 -44.12 -3.59 -17.23
CA ALA A 33 -44.15 -5.04 -17.29
C ALA A 33 -42.74 -5.63 -17.48
N GLU A 34 -41.95 -5.03 -18.38
CA GLU A 34 -40.59 -5.48 -18.67
C GLU A 34 -39.64 -5.26 -17.49
N VAL A 35 -39.75 -4.13 -16.78
CA VAL A 35 -38.97 -3.89 -15.55
C VAL A 35 -39.28 -4.94 -14.48
N ILE A 36 -40.57 -5.21 -14.23
CA ILE A 36 -40.99 -6.22 -13.25
C ILE A 36 -40.51 -7.63 -13.66
N ARG A 37 -40.51 -7.94 -14.97
CA ARG A 37 -39.96 -9.20 -15.50
C ARG A 37 -38.46 -9.31 -15.22
N LEU A 38 -37.70 -8.26 -15.52
CA LEU A 38 -36.26 -8.19 -15.29
C LEU A 38 -35.92 -8.25 -13.80
N ASP A 39 -36.67 -7.58 -12.93
CA ASP A 39 -36.46 -7.64 -11.48
C ASP A 39 -36.57 -9.08 -10.95
N ARG A 40 -37.56 -9.85 -11.43
CA ARG A 40 -37.69 -11.27 -11.07
C ARG A 40 -36.52 -12.09 -11.60
N GLU A 41 -36.08 -11.82 -12.83
CA GLU A 41 -34.93 -12.48 -13.43
C GLU A 41 -33.65 -12.20 -12.63
N ILE A 42 -33.42 -10.95 -12.22
CA ILE A 42 -32.27 -10.54 -11.39
C ILE A 42 -32.27 -11.27 -10.06
N VAL A 43 -33.41 -11.39 -9.38
CA VAL A 43 -33.52 -12.12 -8.10
C VAL A 43 -33.15 -13.59 -8.28
N VAL A 44 -33.65 -14.24 -9.33
CA VAL A 44 -33.33 -15.64 -9.65
C VAL A 44 -31.85 -15.82 -9.98
N LEU A 45 -31.29 -14.96 -10.83
CA LEU A 45 -29.88 -15.03 -11.21
C LEU A 45 -28.95 -14.75 -10.02
N SER A 46 -29.30 -13.79 -9.16
CA SER A 46 -28.54 -13.48 -7.94
C SER A 46 -28.54 -14.68 -6.98
N GLY A 47 -29.68 -15.37 -6.83
CA GLY A 47 -29.76 -16.60 -6.04
C GLY A 47 -28.88 -17.71 -6.59
N ARG A 48 -28.86 -17.92 -7.92
CA ARG A 48 -27.97 -18.90 -8.56
C ARG A 48 -26.49 -18.55 -8.41
N ALA A 49 -26.13 -17.27 -8.50
CA ALA A 49 -24.76 -16.81 -8.32
C ALA A 49 -24.26 -17.08 -6.90
N GLU A 50 -25.09 -16.79 -5.90
CA GLU A 50 -24.76 -17.07 -4.50
C GLU A 50 -24.66 -18.57 -4.21
N GLN A 51 -25.53 -19.39 -4.81
CA GLN A 51 -25.43 -20.85 -4.74
C GLN A 51 -24.11 -21.36 -5.35
N ALA A 52 -23.74 -20.87 -6.53
CA ALA A 52 -22.49 -21.24 -7.19
C ALA A 52 -21.27 -20.83 -6.35
N ARG A 53 -21.32 -19.68 -5.69
CA ARG A 53 -20.26 -19.21 -4.80
C ARG A 53 -20.07 -20.15 -3.60
N ARG A 54 -21.16 -20.60 -2.98
CA ARG A 54 -21.10 -21.57 -1.86
C ARG A 54 -20.49 -22.90 -2.30
N ALA A 55 -20.96 -23.43 -3.43
CA ALA A 55 -20.41 -24.66 -4.01
C ALA A 55 -18.92 -24.53 -4.34
N TYR A 56 -18.49 -23.38 -4.86
CA TYR A 56 -17.07 -23.11 -5.12
C TYR A 56 -16.24 -23.13 -3.83
N VAL A 57 -16.71 -22.46 -2.77
CA VAL A 57 -16.00 -22.43 -1.48
C VAL A 57 -15.89 -23.84 -0.89
N GLU A 58 -16.98 -24.61 -0.90
CA GLU A 58 -16.99 -26.01 -0.45
C GLU A 58 -15.99 -26.87 -1.22
N LEU A 59 -15.92 -26.73 -2.55
CA LEU A 59 -14.97 -27.46 -3.39
C LEU A 59 -13.52 -27.10 -3.08
N VAL A 60 -13.22 -25.81 -2.87
CA VAL A 60 -11.88 -25.35 -2.50
C VAL A 60 -11.45 -25.96 -1.16
N GLU A 61 -12.37 -26.00 -0.19
CA GLU A 61 -12.13 -26.60 1.12
C GLU A 61 -11.89 -28.12 1.02
N ALA A 62 -12.69 -28.80 0.19
CA ALA A 62 -12.51 -30.23 -0.10
C ALA A 62 -11.14 -30.52 -0.72
N VAL A 63 -10.71 -29.73 -1.71
CA VAL A 63 -9.38 -29.86 -2.34
C VAL A 63 -8.27 -29.68 -1.30
N ARG A 64 -8.37 -28.65 -0.45
CA ARG A 64 -7.38 -28.39 0.60
C ARG A 64 -7.29 -29.56 1.58
N SER A 65 -8.43 -30.11 2.01
CA SER A 65 -8.47 -31.27 2.90
C SER A 65 -7.82 -32.52 2.27
N ALA A 66 -8.02 -32.73 0.97
CA ALA A 66 -7.42 -33.84 0.23
C ALA A 66 -5.90 -33.69 0.12
N GLN A 67 -5.41 -32.47 -0.14
CA GLN A 67 -3.98 -32.17 -0.18
C GLN A 67 -3.29 -32.42 1.17
N VAL A 68 -3.92 -32.03 2.28
CA VAL A 68 -3.41 -32.29 3.64
C VAL A 68 -3.34 -33.80 3.92
N ARG A 69 -4.41 -34.54 3.63
CA ARG A 69 -4.43 -36.01 3.79
C ARG A 69 -3.35 -36.69 2.94
N ARG A 70 -3.18 -36.26 1.69
CA ARG A 70 -2.11 -36.77 0.83
C ARG A 70 -0.72 -36.50 1.42
N ALA A 71 -0.49 -35.32 1.98
CA ALA A 71 0.79 -34.96 2.59
C ALA A 71 1.10 -35.82 3.84
N ASP A 72 0.10 -36.05 4.69
CA ASP A 72 0.21 -36.94 5.86
C ASP A 72 0.55 -38.38 5.44
N LEU A 73 -0.22 -38.95 4.51
CA LEU A 73 0.04 -40.29 3.98
C LEU A 73 1.43 -40.39 3.35
N ALA A 74 1.84 -39.39 2.56
CA ALA A 74 3.17 -39.35 1.96
C ALA A 74 4.29 -39.22 3.02
N ALA A 75 4.03 -38.59 4.16
CA ALA A 75 4.97 -38.54 5.29
C ALA A 75 5.08 -39.91 5.98
N ARG A 76 3.96 -40.61 6.20
CA ARG A 76 3.95 -41.98 6.74
C ARG A 76 4.70 -42.95 5.85
N VAL A 77 4.49 -42.90 4.53
CA VAL A 77 5.21 -43.73 3.56
C VAL A 77 6.72 -43.46 3.65
N ARG A 78 7.13 -42.19 3.73
CA ARG A 78 8.56 -41.83 3.88
C ARG A 78 9.16 -42.34 5.20
N ALA A 79 8.40 -42.28 6.30
CA ALA A 79 8.84 -42.78 7.60
C ALA A 79 8.92 -44.32 7.63
N ALA A 80 8.08 -45.01 6.87
CA ALA A 80 8.09 -46.47 6.75
C ALA A 80 9.26 -47.01 5.89
N ILE A 81 9.91 -46.15 5.10
CA ILE A 81 11.14 -46.52 4.39
C ILE A 81 12.30 -46.43 5.40
N PRO A 82 12.90 -47.55 5.82
CA PRO A 82 14.03 -47.51 6.74
C PRO A 82 15.20 -46.76 6.10
N VAL A 83 15.52 -45.59 6.66
CA VAL A 83 16.74 -44.86 6.32
C VAL A 83 17.89 -45.61 6.98
N GLY A 84 18.64 -46.37 6.18
CA GLY A 84 19.88 -47.02 6.64
C GLY A 84 19.95 -48.54 6.53
N ALA A 85 19.17 -49.20 5.67
CA ALA A 85 19.60 -50.52 5.22
C ALA A 85 20.90 -50.34 4.40
N PRO A 86 22.05 -50.89 4.84
CA PRO A 86 23.25 -50.85 4.01
C PRO A 86 22.88 -51.52 2.68
N ARG A 87 23.04 -50.79 1.58
CA ARG A 87 23.08 -51.43 0.26
C ARG A 87 24.14 -52.54 0.39
N PRO A 88 23.82 -53.82 0.13
CA PRO A 88 24.89 -54.80 -0.01
C PRO A 88 25.85 -54.23 -1.05
N ALA A 89 27.10 -54.05 -0.65
CA ALA A 89 28.14 -53.61 -1.56
C ALA A 89 28.13 -54.62 -2.71
N GLY A 90 27.59 -54.21 -3.86
CA GLY A 90 27.78 -54.97 -5.09
C GLY A 90 29.28 -55.13 -5.31
N PRO A 91 29.74 -56.25 -5.89
CA PRO A 91 31.15 -56.48 -6.13
C PRO A 91 31.74 -55.26 -6.84
N VAL A 92 32.80 -54.71 -6.24
CA VAL A 92 33.55 -53.58 -6.78
C VAL A 92 33.89 -53.91 -8.24
N PRO A 93 33.43 -53.13 -9.24
CA PRO A 93 33.83 -53.38 -10.61
C PRO A 93 35.34 -53.15 -10.70
N ALA A 94 36.05 -54.19 -11.17
CA ALA A 94 37.48 -54.12 -11.41
C ALA A 94 37.80 -52.91 -12.31
N PRO A 95 38.90 -52.19 -12.06
CA PRO A 95 39.29 -51.07 -12.90
C PRO A 95 39.51 -51.56 -14.34
N PRO A 96 38.96 -50.88 -15.36
CA PRO A 96 39.22 -51.24 -16.74
C PRO A 96 40.70 -51.04 -17.07
N PRO A 97 41.31 -51.86 -17.96
CA PRO A 97 42.67 -51.63 -18.39
C PRO A 97 42.77 -50.29 -19.14
N LEU A 98 43.85 -49.57 -18.89
CA LEU A 98 44.20 -48.32 -19.58
C LEU A 98 44.38 -48.60 -21.08
N VAL A 99 43.38 -48.24 -21.88
CA VAL A 99 43.50 -48.16 -23.34
C VAL A 99 43.97 -46.75 -23.70
N ALA A 100 45.07 -46.67 -24.44
CA ALA A 100 45.65 -45.41 -24.95
C ALA A 100 44.66 -44.67 -25.88
N PRO A 101 44.70 -43.33 -25.94
CA PRO A 101 43.75 -42.56 -26.74
C PRO A 101 44.09 -42.70 -28.24
N ALA A 102 43.13 -43.19 -29.03
CA ALA A 102 43.13 -43.06 -30.48
C ALA A 102 42.62 -41.66 -30.89
N PRO A 103 43.11 -41.08 -32.01
CA PRO A 103 42.75 -39.74 -32.43
C PRO A 103 41.33 -39.67 -33.00
N VAL A 104 40.65 -38.57 -32.68
CA VAL A 104 39.30 -38.21 -33.10
C VAL A 104 39.26 -37.87 -34.59
N PRO A 105 38.19 -38.23 -35.32
CA PRO A 105 37.68 -37.32 -36.34
C PRO A 105 36.18 -37.01 -36.18
N ALA A 106 35.94 -35.70 -36.24
CA ALA A 106 34.83 -34.97 -36.85
C ALA A 106 33.40 -35.56 -36.83
N ALA A 107 32.55 -34.85 -36.08
CA ALA A 107 31.21 -34.35 -36.45
C ALA A 107 30.35 -35.16 -37.43
N GLY A 108 29.18 -35.59 -36.95
CA GLY A 108 28.05 -35.89 -37.83
C GLY A 108 26.93 -36.64 -37.13
N GLN A 109 25.86 -35.91 -36.79
CA GLN A 109 24.51 -36.40 -36.50
C GLN A 109 24.29 -37.31 -35.28
N GLN A 110 23.78 -36.72 -34.19
CA GLN A 110 22.94 -37.44 -33.23
C GLN A 110 21.51 -36.92 -33.30
N VAL A 111 20.69 -37.68 -34.02
CA VAL A 111 19.27 -37.85 -33.72
C VAL A 111 19.19 -38.67 -32.43
N ARG A 112 18.56 -38.15 -31.36
CA ARG A 112 17.97 -38.99 -30.31
C ARG A 112 16.69 -38.38 -29.72
N PRO A 113 15.61 -39.15 -29.67
CA PRO A 113 14.42 -38.86 -28.88
C PRO A 113 14.50 -39.48 -27.47
N SER A 114 13.65 -38.92 -26.59
CA SER A 114 12.95 -39.58 -25.46
C SER A 114 13.70 -40.14 -24.26
N GLY A 115 13.39 -39.59 -23.07
CA GLY A 115 13.35 -40.36 -21.81
C GLY A 115 13.90 -39.62 -20.59
N PRO A 116 13.11 -39.42 -19.51
CA PRO A 116 13.49 -38.56 -18.40
C PRO A 116 14.31 -39.31 -17.35
N ALA A 117 15.54 -38.84 -17.11
CA ALA A 117 16.29 -39.18 -15.90
C ALA A 117 16.13 -38.02 -14.90
N LEU A 118 15.36 -38.27 -13.84
CA LEU A 118 15.28 -37.44 -12.65
C LEU A 118 16.67 -37.37 -11.96
N PRO A 119 17.16 -36.19 -11.57
CA PRO A 119 18.25 -36.10 -10.61
C PRO A 119 17.72 -36.28 -9.19
N VAL A 120 18.40 -37.18 -8.49
CA VAL A 120 18.40 -37.41 -7.04
C VAL A 120 18.60 -36.08 -6.27
N PRO A 121 17.93 -35.85 -5.13
CA PRO A 121 18.20 -34.68 -4.30
C PRO A 121 19.61 -34.75 -3.72
N GLY A 122 20.46 -33.79 -4.13
CA GLY A 122 21.71 -33.50 -3.45
C GLY A 122 21.43 -33.01 -2.04
N GLN A 123 22.21 -33.54 -1.10
CA GLN A 123 22.32 -33.09 0.28
C GLN A 123 22.49 -31.57 0.32
N GLN A 124 21.54 -30.88 0.94
CA GLN A 124 21.67 -29.46 1.24
C GLN A 124 22.66 -29.30 2.39
N ALA A 125 23.79 -28.68 2.10
CA ALA A 125 24.65 -28.07 3.10
C ALA A 125 23.85 -26.96 3.81
N GLN A 126 23.68 -27.13 5.11
CA GLN A 126 23.06 -26.16 5.99
C GLN A 126 23.93 -24.90 6.08
N PRO A 127 23.42 -23.68 5.78
CA PRO A 127 24.17 -22.46 6.06
C PRO A 127 24.24 -22.23 7.58
N PRO A 128 25.35 -21.67 8.12
CA PRO A 128 25.41 -21.31 9.53
C PRO A 128 24.40 -20.19 9.81
N GLY A 129 23.51 -20.40 10.78
CA GLY A 129 22.59 -19.38 11.26
C GLY A 129 23.33 -18.21 11.93
N PRO A 130 22.72 -17.01 11.99
CA PRO A 130 23.28 -15.91 12.74
C PRO A 130 23.33 -16.27 14.23
N ALA A 131 24.51 -16.11 14.84
CA ALA A 131 24.69 -16.23 16.27
C ALA A 131 23.83 -15.17 16.99
N VAL A 132 22.71 -15.60 17.56
CA VAL A 132 21.96 -14.79 18.53
C VAL A 132 22.81 -14.71 19.80
N ARG A 133 23.42 -13.55 20.04
CA ARG A 133 23.95 -13.21 21.37
C ARG A 133 22.78 -13.10 22.34
N LEU A 134 22.70 -14.02 23.28
CA LEU A 134 21.88 -13.89 24.48
C LEU A 134 22.39 -12.65 25.28
N PRO A 135 21.51 -11.76 25.76
CA PRO A 135 21.90 -10.76 26.74
C PRO A 135 22.26 -11.46 28.06
N GLY A 136 23.45 -11.17 28.60
CA GLY A 136 23.83 -11.63 29.93
C GLY A 136 23.00 -10.95 31.03
N PRO A 137 22.94 -11.53 32.24
CA PRO A 137 22.21 -10.96 33.36
C PRO A 137 22.86 -9.65 33.82
N VAL A 138 22.08 -8.56 33.80
CA VAL A 138 22.47 -7.25 34.32
C VAL A 138 22.30 -7.26 35.84
N LEU A 139 23.40 -7.03 36.57
CA LEU A 139 23.39 -6.79 38.01
C LEU A 139 22.75 -5.42 38.31
N PRO A 140 21.95 -5.28 39.38
CA PRO A 140 21.33 -4.01 39.73
C PRO A 140 22.38 -3.01 40.26
N ALA A 141 22.43 -1.84 39.64
CA ALA A 141 23.21 -0.70 40.11
C ALA A 141 22.51 -0.03 41.32
N PRO A 142 23.26 0.56 42.27
CA PRO A 142 22.72 1.17 43.47
C PRO A 142 21.93 2.46 43.16
N VAL A 143 20.83 2.63 43.88
CA VAL A 143 19.91 3.77 43.82
C VAL A 143 20.65 5.04 44.27
N GLY A 144 20.94 5.91 43.32
CA GLY A 144 21.43 7.27 43.58
C GLY A 144 20.31 8.16 44.10
N ALA A 145 20.59 8.89 45.17
CA ALA A 145 19.70 9.82 45.84
C ALA A 145 19.15 10.89 44.88
N VAL A 146 17.84 11.11 44.94
CA VAL A 146 17.12 12.16 44.20
C VAL A 146 17.37 13.50 44.91
N PRO A 147 17.88 14.54 44.24
CA PRO A 147 17.85 15.90 44.76
C PRO A 147 16.40 16.42 44.74
N SER A 148 15.86 16.70 45.91
CA SER A 148 14.60 17.43 46.10
C SER A 148 14.74 18.87 45.58
N ALA A 149 14.18 19.15 44.42
CA ALA A 149 13.99 20.50 43.91
C ALA A 149 12.77 21.16 44.59
N PRO A 150 12.85 22.45 44.96
CA PRO A 150 11.74 23.17 45.58
C PRO A 150 10.58 23.32 44.59
N PHE A 151 9.37 23.03 45.07
CA PHE A 151 8.12 23.24 44.35
C PHE A 151 7.97 24.72 43.99
N GLY A 152 8.24 25.04 42.72
CA GLY A 152 7.81 26.28 42.10
C GLY A 152 6.28 26.29 42.07
N ALA A 153 5.68 27.29 42.72
CA ALA A 153 4.26 27.53 42.71
C ALA A 153 3.76 27.64 41.25
N VAL A 154 2.96 26.66 40.83
CA VAL A 154 2.11 26.80 39.65
C VAL A 154 1.04 27.83 40.03
N PRO A 155 0.93 28.99 39.36
CA PRO A 155 -0.26 29.81 39.55
C PRO A 155 -1.45 28.97 39.07
N ALA A 156 -2.32 28.63 40.02
CA ALA A 156 -3.64 28.10 39.72
C ALA A 156 -4.36 29.13 38.88
N GLN A 157 -4.43 28.90 37.56
CA GLN A 157 -5.28 29.68 36.68
C GLN A 157 -6.72 29.23 36.90
N VAL A 158 -7.29 29.69 38.00
CA VAL A 158 -8.72 29.61 38.31
C VAL A 158 -9.43 30.57 37.36
N GLY A 159 -10.51 30.07 36.74
CA GLY A 159 -11.16 30.63 35.57
C GLY A 159 -11.60 32.09 35.70
N GLY A 160 -11.20 32.88 34.71
CA GLY A 160 -11.95 34.05 34.26
C GLY A 160 -12.94 33.63 33.18
N ALA A 161 -14.19 34.03 33.33
CA ALA A 161 -15.23 33.82 32.33
C ALA A 161 -14.96 34.63 31.05
N GLU A 162 -14.14 34.08 30.14
CA GLU A 162 -14.08 34.48 28.73
C GLU A 162 -14.72 33.38 27.86
N THR A 163 -15.94 33.00 28.22
CA THR A 163 -16.65 31.88 27.58
C THR A 163 -17.47 32.28 26.36
N SER A 164 -17.52 33.56 25.96
CA SER A 164 -18.34 33.96 24.81
C SER A 164 -17.63 33.71 23.47
N THR A 165 -16.41 34.22 23.25
CA THR A 165 -15.77 34.18 21.93
C THR A 165 -15.29 32.78 21.54
N ARG A 166 -14.66 32.04 22.46
CA ARG A 166 -14.16 30.68 22.18
C ARG A 166 -15.30 29.65 22.03
N THR A 167 -16.40 29.82 22.78
CA THR A 167 -17.60 28.97 22.65
C THR A 167 -18.40 29.33 21.41
N VAL A 168 -18.55 30.63 21.07
CA VAL A 168 -19.17 31.07 19.81
C VAL A 168 -18.34 30.62 18.61
N GLN A 169 -17.01 30.73 18.65
CA GLN A 169 -16.13 30.21 17.60
C GLN A 169 -16.25 28.68 17.49
N GLY A 170 -16.28 27.96 18.62
CA GLY A 170 -16.52 26.52 18.63
C GLY A 170 -17.89 26.14 18.06
N LEU A 171 -18.95 26.88 18.41
CA LEU A 171 -20.31 26.70 17.89
C LEU A 171 -20.38 27.00 16.40
N LEU A 172 -19.78 28.10 15.93
CA LEU A 172 -19.71 28.45 14.52
C LEU A 172 -18.90 27.43 13.72
N PHE A 173 -17.85 26.85 14.30
CA PHE A 173 -17.06 25.80 13.65
C PHE A 173 -17.83 24.48 13.57
N VAL A 174 -18.51 24.07 14.65
CA VAL A 174 -19.36 22.87 14.67
C VAL A 174 -20.57 23.07 13.76
N LEU A 175 -21.20 24.24 13.78
CA LEU A 175 -22.33 24.58 12.91
C LEU A 175 -21.88 24.62 11.45
N GLY A 176 -20.73 25.22 11.16
CA GLY A 176 -20.13 25.22 9.83
C GLY A 176 -19.80 23.81 9.34
N GLY A 177 -19.22 22.97 10.21
CA GLY A 177 -18.96 21.56 9.91
C GLY A 177 -20.24 20.75 9.70
N LEU A 178 -21.28 21.00 10.50
CA LEU A 178 -22.58 20.35 10.39
C LEU A 178 -23.32 20.78 9.11
N LEU A 179 -23.33 22.08 8.80
CA LEU A 179 -23.92 22.64 7.58
C LEU A 179 -23.18 22.16 6.33
N LEU A 180 -21.84 22.15 6.35
CA LEU A 180 -21.05 21.63 5.24
C LEU A 180 -21.25 20.11 5.08
N GLY A 181 -21.34 19.38 6.19
CA GLY A 181 -21.62 17.94 6.19
C GLY A 181 -23.01 17.61 5.63
N THR A 182 -24.06 18.31 6.07
CA THR A 182 -25.42 18.11 5.54
C THR A 182 -25.52 18.52 4.08
N ALA A 183 -24.92 19.65 3.69
CA ALA A 183 -24.85 20.06 2.30
C ALA A 183 -24.12 19.03 1.43
N ALA A 184 -22.99 18.49 1.90
CA ALA A 184 -22.26 17.44 1.19
C ALA A 184 -23.09 16.16 1.03
N VAL A 185 -23.83 15.73 2.06
CA VAL A 185 -24.71 14.56 1.99
C VAL A 185 -25.85 14.77 1.00
N VAL A 186 -26.55 15.92 1.07
CA VAL A 186 -27.66 16.23 0.17
C VAL A 186 -27.17 16.39 -1.28
N PHE A 187 -26.07 17.11 -1.47
CA PHE A 187 -25.44 17.25 -2.78
C PHE A 187 -25.03 15.90 -3.34
N THR A 188 -24.42 15.02 -2.53
CA THR A 188 -24.09 13.66 -2.95
C THR A 188 -25.34 12.87 -3.31
N ALA A 189 -26.41 12.92 -2.52
CA ALA A 189 -27.64 12.17 -2.82
C ALA A 189 -28.34 12.65 -4.11
N VAL A 190 -28.44 13.97 -4.32
CA VAL A 190 -29.20 14.57 -5.43
C VAL A 190 -28.36 14.69 -6.70
N ALA A 191 -27.11 15.14 -6.60
CA ALA A 191 -26.24 15.27 -7.76
C ALA A 191 -25.83 13.90 -8.26
N TRP A 192 -25.57 12.91 -7.41
CA TRP A 192 -25.12 11.60 -7.88
C TRP A 192 -26.17 10.86 -8.73
N ALA A 193 -27.46 11.11 -8.48
CA ALA A 193 -28.55 10.53 -9.27
C ALA A 193 -28.67 11.14 -10.68
N THR A 194 -28.31 12.41 -10.86
CA THR A 194 -28.37 13.12 -12.16
C THR A 194 -27.04 13.12 -12.90
N VAL A 195 -25.94 12.96 -12.17
CA VAL A 195 -24.60 12.94 -12.70
C VAL A 195 -24.33 11.55 -13.31
N GLY A 196 -24.26 11.51 -14.64
CA GLY A 196 -23.85 10.32 -15.38
C GLY A 196 -22.44 9.85 -14.99
N VAL A 197 -22.09 8.66 -15.47
CA VAL A 197 -20.81 8.00 -15.18
C VAL A 197 -19.59 8.93 -15.30
N ALA A 198 -19.55 9.74 -16.37
CA ALA A 198 -18.46 10.69 -16.61
C ALA A 198 -18.33 11.76 -15.52
N GLY A 199 -19.44 12.31 -15.01
CA GLY A 199 -19.36 13.34 -13.97
C GLY A 199 -19.00 12.77 -12.61
N ARG A 200 -19.41 11.52 -12.29
CA ARG A 200 -18.96 10.83 -11.06
C ARG A 200 -17.45 10.63 -11.08
N ALA A 201 -16.92 10.17 -12.22
CA ALA A 201 -15.48 10.03 -12.42
C ALA A 201 -14.75 11.38 -12.29
N LEU A 202 -15.30 12.46 -12.85
CA LEU A 202 -14.70 13.80 -12.75
C LEU A 202 -14.70 14.31 -11.31
N ILE A 203 -15.77 14.09 -10.54
CA ILE A 203 -15.84 14.48 -9.12
C ILE A 203 -14.77 13.74 -8.31
N LEU A 204 -14.65 12.42 -8.48
CA LEU A 204 -13.63 11.63 -7.80
C LEU A 204 -12.22 12.11 -8.18
N LEU A 205 -11.96 12.29 -9.48
CA LEU A 205 -10.70 12.82 -9.98
C LEU A 205 -10.37 14.20 -9.37
N ALA A 206 -11.36 15.10 -9.29
CA ALA A 206 -11.18 16.42 -8.70
C ALA A 206 -10.84 16.33 -7.20
N PHE A 207 -11.50 15.42 -6.48
CA PHE A 207 -11.22 15.18 -5.07
C PHE A 207 -9.81 14.61 -4.86
N THR A 208 -9.40 13.64 -5.68
CA THR A 208 -8.05 13.07 -5.68
C THR A 208 -7.00 14.13 -6.00
N ALA A 209 -7.25 14.97 -7.00
CA ALA A 209 -6.36 16.08 -7.36
C ALA A 209 -6.22 17.08 -6.20
N LEU A 210 -7.31 17.42 -5.52
CA LEU A 210 -7.29 18.30 -4.36
C LEU A 210 -6.51 17.66 -3.19
N ALA A 211 -6.75 16.38 -2.92
CA ALA A 211 -6.02 15.62 -1.90
C ALA A 211 -4.51 15.57 -2.18
N LEU A 212 -4.10 15.44 -3.45
CA LEU A 212 -2.69 15.47 -3.86
C LEU A 212 -2.10 16.88 -3.94
N ALA A 213 -2.92 17.93 -4.02
CA ALA A 213 -2.45 19.32 -4.00
C ALA A 213 -2.11 19.83 -2.58
N VAL A 214 -2.70 19.24 -1.54
CA VAL A 214 -2.46 19.64 -0.14
C VAL A 214 -1.01 19.36 0.34
N PRO A 215 -0.42 18.16 0.15
CA PRO A 215 0.90 17.84 0.66
C PRO A 215 2.04 18.77 0.20
N PRO A 216 2.19 19.19 -1.07
CA PRO A 216 3.27 20.09 -1.45
C PRO A 216 3.14 21.46 -0.78
N VAL A 217 1.91 21.95 -0.57
CA VAL A 217 1.67 23.20 0.15
C VAL A 217 1.99 23.05 1.65
N ALA A 218 1.58 21.94 2.27
CA ALA A 218 1.89 21.64 3.66
C ALA A 218 3.39 21.43 3.91
N ALA A 219 4.08 20.74 2.99
CA ALA A 219 5.52 20.52 3.05
C ALA A 219 6.31 21.83 2.94
N ARG A 220 5.87 22.76 2.07
CA ARG A 220 6.45 24.11 1.97
C ARG A 220 6.30 24.92 3.25
N ARG A 221 5.29 24.61 4.08
CA ARG A 221 5.05 25.24 5.40
C ARG A 221 5.72 24.52 6.56
N GLY A 222 6.55 23.50 6.30
CA GLY A 222 7.27 22.73 7.33
C GLY A 222 6.43 21.65 8.03
N LEU A 223 5.18 21.43 7.62
CA LEU A 223 4.27 20.44 8.22
C LEU A 223 4.44 19.06 7.58
N ARG A 224 5.63 18.46 7.70
CA ARG A 224 5.95 17.19 7.03
C ARG A 224 5.02 16.03 7.40
N GLY A 225 4.73 15.85 8.69
CA GLY A 225 3.85 14.74 9.14
C GLY A 225 2.45 14.83 8.52
N THR A 226 1.86 16.03 8.49
CA THR A 226 0.57 16.25 7.82
C THR A 226 0.66 16.00 6.31
N ALA A 227 1.73 16.47 5.66
CA ALA A 227 1.96 16.23 4.24
C ALA A 227 2.08 14.74 3.90
N GLU A 228 2.76 13.95 4.74
CA GLU A 228 2.89 12.50 4.55
C GLU A 228 1.54 11.78 4.64
N THR A 229 0.70 12.14 5.62
CA THR A 229 -0.64 11.57 5.76
C THR A 229 -1.53 11.91 4.57
N PHE A 230 -1.58 13.18 4.16
CA PHE A 230 -2.38 13.58 2.99
C PHE A 230 -1.83 12.97 1.68
N ALA A 231 -0.52 12.78 1.56
CA ALA A 231 0.08 12.10 0.42
C ALA A 231 -0.32 10.61 0.39
N ALA A 232 -0.34 9.93 1.55
CA ALA A 232 -0.81 8.55 1.66
C ALA A 232 -2.26 8.44 1.18
N VAL A 233 -3.13 9.34 1.68
CA VAL A 233 -4.55 9.38 1.32
C VAL A 233 -4.74 9.68 -0.17
N GLY A 234 -4.04 10.68 -0.71
CA GLY A 234 -4.12 11.03 -2.13
C GLY A 234 -3.68 9.88 -3.05
N LEU A 235 -2.59 9.19 -2.70
CA LEU A 235 -2.12 8.04 -3.49
C LEU A 235 -3.03 6.80 -3.35
N LEU A 236 -3.67 6.61 -2.20
CA LEU A 236 -4.72 5.61 -2.02
C LEU A 236 -5.93 5.91 -2.91
N LEU A 237 -6.36 7.18 -2.96
CA LEU A 237 -7.47 7.61 -3.80
C LEU A 237 -7.18 7.36 -5.29
N VAL A 238 -5.94 7.51 -5.76
CA VAL A 238 -5.56 7.14 -7.14
C VAL A 238 -5.84 5.66 -7.45
N VAL A 239 -5.58 4.75 -6.51
CA VAL A 239 -5.88 3.32 -6.69
C VAL A 239 -7.39 3.09 -6.68
N LEU A 240 -8.12 3.77 -5.78
CA LEU A 240 -9.57 3.70 -5.70
C LEU A 240 -10.25 4.27 -6.95
N ASP A 241 -9.70 5.31 -7.56
CA ASP A 241 -10.19 5.87 -8.82
C ASP A 241 -10.07 4.86 -9.97
N GLY A 242 -9.00 4.06 -9.99
CA GLY A 242 -8.88 2.93 -10.91
C GLY A 242 -9.98 1.87 -10.70
N TYR A 243 -10.27 1.52 -9.44
CA TYR A 243 -11.39 0.62 -9.15
C TYR A 243 -12.74 1.23 -9.53
N ALA A 244 -12.94 2.51 -9.25
CA ALA A 244 -14.16 3.24 -9.57
C ALA A 244 -14.40 3.22 -11.09
N ALA A 245 -13.37 3.53 -11.89
CA ALA A 245 -13.42 3.48 -13.35
C ALA A 245 -13.83 2.09 -13.88
N TRP A 246 -13.35 1.00 -13.28
CA TRP A 246 -13.80 -0.35 -13.63
C TRP A 246 -15.25 -0.61 -13.26
N SER A 247 -15.65 -0.24 -12.04
CA SER A 247 -17.01 -0.51 -11.52
C SER A 247 -18.12 0.22 -12.29
N VAL A 248 -17.81 1.38 -12.85
CA VAL A 248 -18.76 2.15 -13.68
C VAL A 248 -18.61 1.86 -15.18
N ASP A 249 -17.78 0.89 -15.54
CA ASP A 249 -17.42 0.55 -16.93
C ASP A 249 -16.98 1.77 -17.75
N LEU A 250 -16.16 2.64 -17.14
CA LEU A 250 -15.69 3.87 -17.76
C LEU A 250 -14.86 3.52 -19.01
N PHE A 251 -15.29 3.97 -20.19
CA PHE A 251 -14.67 3.64 -21.48
C PHE A 251 -14.74 2.14 -21.88
N GLY A 252 -15.68 1.36 -21.32
CA GLY A 252 -15.85 -0.05 -21.71
C GLY A 252 -14.75 -0.98 -21.14
N VAL A 253 -14.07 -0.55 -20.09
CA VAL A 253 -12.94 -1.29 -19.48
C VAL A 253 -13.39 -2.55 -18.72
N ALA A 254 -14.66 -2.70 -18.37
CA ALA A 254 -15.18 -3.90 -17.72
C ALA A 254 -15.12 -5.13 -18.64
N GLY A 255 -15.05 -4.94 -19.96
CA GLY A 255 -14.83 -6.00 -20.93
C GLY A 255 -13.39 -6.52 -20.99
N TRP A 256 -12.44 -5.88 -20.31
CA TRP A 256 -11.04 -6.28 -20.34
C TRP A 256 -10.77 -7.42 -19.34
N PRO A 257 -9.76 -8.29 -19.60
CA PRO A 257 -9.32 -9.25 -18.60
C PRO A 257 -8.91 -8.53 -17.30
N GLY A 258 -9.56 -8.85 -16.18
CA GLY A 258 -9.37 -8.14 -14.92
C GLY A 258 -7.90 -8.06 -14.46
N ALA A 259 -7.10 -9.08 -14.75
CA ALA A 259 -5.66 -9.09 -14.47
C ALA A 259 -4.89 -8.02 -15.25
N ARG A 260 -5.23 -7.79 -16.53
CA ARG A 260 -4.60 -6.75 -17.35
C ARG A 260 -4.99 -5.35 -16.87
N TYR A 261 -6.27 -5.17 -16.53
CA TYR A 261 -6.75 -3.90 -16.00
C TYR A 261 -6.09 -3.57 -14.66
N ALA A 262 -6.04 -4.53 -13.73
CA ALA A 262 -5.38 -4.36 -12.44
C ALA A 262 -3.86 -4.09 -12.57
N ALA A 263 -3.19 -4.74 -13.54
CA ALA A 263 -1.79 -4.46 -13.83
C ALA A 263 -1.58 -3.03 -14.37
N LEU A 264 -2.48 -2.54 -15.23
CA LEU A 264 -2.44 -1.17 -15.73
C LEU A 264 -2.65 -0.16 -14.60
N VAL A 265 -3.68 -0.36 -13.76
CA VAL A 265 -3.93 0.51 -12.60
C VAL A 265 -2.73 0.52 -11.66
N GLY A 266 -2.19 -0.65 -11.31
CA GLY A 266 -0.99 -0.76 -10.47
C GLY A 266 0.22 -0.06 -11.07
N GLY A 267 0.45 -0.21 -12.37
CA GLY A 267 1.55 0.46 -13.08
C GLY A 267 1.40 1.98 -13.13
N VAL A 268 0.20 2.50 -13.41
CA VAL A 268 -0.10 3.93 -13.41
C VAL A 268 0.01 4.51 -11.99
N SER A 269 -0.54 3.85 -10.98
CA SER A 269 -0.40 4.26 -9.58
C SER A 269 1.05 4.28 -9.13
N ALA A 270 1.87 3.30 -9.55
CA ALA A 270 3.29 3.27 -9.26
C ALA A 270 4.04 4.44 -9.92
N ALA A 271 3.75 4.73 -11.18
CA ALA A 271 4.34 5.85 -11.91
C ALA A 271 3.97 7.20 -11.28
N LEU A 272 2.70 7.37 -10.90
CA LEU A 272 2.22 8.56 -10.21
C LEU A 272 2.85 8.71 -8.82
N ALA A 273 2.92 7.64 -8.03
CA ALA A 273 3.56 7.65 -6.71
C ALA A 273 5.06 7.96 -6.81
N ALA A 274 5.75 7.39 -7.79
CA ALA A 274 7.15 7.67 -8.04
C ALA A 274 7.37 9.14 -8.46
N GLY A 275 6.62 9.63 -9.45
CA GLY A 275 6.69 11.02 -9.89
C GLY A 275 6.35 12.01 -8.77
N TYR A 276 5.34 11.69 -7.96
CA TYR A 276 4.95 12.49 -6.81
C TYR A 276 6.02 12.51 -5.70
N GLY A 277 6.65 11.36 -5.44
CA GLY A 277 7.79 11.25 -4.53
C GLY A 277 8.98 12.09 -4.98
N GLN A 278 9.28 12.10 -6.28
CA GLN A 278 10.33 12.98 -6.83
C GLN A 278 10.01 14.46 -6.67
N LEU A 279 8.76 14.84 -6.90
CA LEU A 279 8.34 16.24 -6.84
C LEU A 279 8.31 16.80 -5.42
N THR A 280 7.88 15.97 -4.45
CA THR A 280 7.63 16.39 -3.07
C THR A 280 8.73 16.01 -2.08
N ARG A 281 9.60 15.05 -2.43
CA ARG A 281 10.63 14.46 -1.55
C ARG A 281 10.07 13.89 -0.24
N LEU A 282 8.80 13.49 -0.23
CA LEU A 282 8.16 12.81 0.90
C LEU A 282 8.55 11.32 0.90
N THR A 283 8.56 10.71 2.08
CA THR A 283 8.94 9.29 2.23
C THR A 283 7.81 8.35 1.80
N VAL A 284 6.57 8.69 2.15
CA VAL A 284 5.38 7.86 1.89
C VAL A 284 5.19 7.47 0.41
N PRO A 285 5.33 8.39 -0.57
CA PRO A 285 5.17 8.05 -1.99
C PRO A 285 6.14 6.98 -2.49
N TRP A 286 7.34 6.86 -1.90
CA TRP A 286 8.30 5.82 -2.24
C TRP A 286 7.77 4.42 -1.90
N PHE A 287 7.20 4.27 -0.69
CA PHE A 287 6.57 3.00 -0.29
C PHE A 287 5.34 2.67 -1.13
N ALA A 288 4.52 3.68 -1.45
CA ALA A 288 3.35 3.50 -2.29
C ALA A 288 3.71 3.04 -3.71
N ALA A 289 4.78 3.58 -4.30
CA ALA A 289 5.27 3.17 -5.62
C ALA A 289 5.71 1.70 -5.62
N LEU A 290 6.50 1.28 -4.62
CA LEU A 290 6.93 -0.11 -4.49
C LEU A 290 5.78 -1.07 -4.21
N PHE A 291 4.82 -0.66 -3.39
CA PHE A 291 3.65 -1.49 -3.08
C PHE A 291 2.78 -1.74 -4.32
N THR A 292 2.55 -0.70 -5.13
CA THR A 292 1.67 -0.76 -6.31
C THR A 292 2.31 -1.41 -7.54
N VAL A 293 3.65 -1.34 -7.67
CA VAL A 293 4.36 -1.91 -8.83
C VAL A 293 4.55 -3.43 -8.75
N GLN A 294 4.66 -3.99 -7.55
CA GLN A 294 4.95 -5.41 -7.33
C GLN A 294 3.97 -6.38 -8.00
N PRO A 295 2.63 -6.19 -7.95
CA PRO A 295 1.70 -7.14 -8.56
C PRO A 295 1.62 -7.03 -10.10
N VAL A 296 2.19 -5.98 -10.72
CA VAL A 296 2.02 -5.70 -12.16
C VAL A 296 2.51 -6.85 -13.03
N LEU A 297 3.76 -7.29 -12.86
CA LEU A 297 4.34 -8.38 -13.66
C LEU A 297 3.68 -9.75 -13.38
N PRO A 298 3.42 -10.15 -12.12
CA PRO A 298 2.65 -11.37 -11.83
C PRO A 298 1.25 -11.39 -12.44
N LEU A 299 0.54 -10.25 -12.40
CA LEU A 299 -0.80 -10.14 -12.98
C LEU A 299 -0.78 -10.26 -14.51
N LEU A 300 0.24 -9.70 -15.18
CA LEU A 300 0.40 -9.84 -16.62
C LEU A 300 0.80 -11.27 -17.04
N ALA A 301 1.59 -11.96 -16.22
CA ALA A 301 2.07 -13.31 -16.51
C ALA A 301 1.04 -14.41 -16.21
N GLY A 302 0.16 -14.20 -15.22
CA GLY A 302 -0.83 -15.18 -14.77
C GLY A 302 -1.64 -15.86 -15.88
N PRO A 303 -2.20 -15.12 -16.86
CA PRO A 303 -2.97 -15.71 -17.96
C PRO A 303 -2.19 -16.66 -18.88
N ALA A 304 -0.86 -16.58 -18.89
CA ALA A 304 -0.01 -17.46 -19.71
C ALA A 304 0.27 -18.81 -19.04
N HIS A 305 -0.23 -19.03 -17.81
CA HIS A 305 0.02 -20.24 -17.01
C HIS A 305 1.49 -20.70 -17.00
N PRO A 306 2.43 -19.81 -16.60
CA PRO A 306 3.84 -20.11 -16.67
C PRO A 306 4.22 -21.32 -15.80
N SER A 307 5.18 -22.10 -16.28
CA SER A 307 5.82 -23.16 -15.51
C SER A 307 6.60 -22.58 -14.32
N ALA A 308 7.11 -23.43 -13.43
CA ALA A 308 7.94 -22.98 -12.31
C ALA A 308 9.11 -22.08 -12.74
N ALA A 309 9.79 -22.44 -13.84
CA ALA A 309 10.84 -21.61 -14.43
C ALA A 309 10.32 -20.27 -14.96
N GLY A 310 9.13 -20.26 -15.58
CA GLY A 310 8.48 -19.02 -16.01
C GLY A 310 8.19 -18.07 -14.84
N TRP A 311 7.69 -18.61 -13.72
CA TRP A 311 7.50 -17.82 -12.49
C TRP A 311 8.81 -17.27 -11.93
N THR A 312 9.92 -18.02 -12.01
CA THR A 312 11.23 -17.51 -11.61
C THR A 312 11.61 -16.27 -12.43
N VAL A 313 11.44 -16.31 -13.76
CA VAL A 313 11.72 -15.16 -14.63
C VAL A 313 10.83 -13.97 -14.28
N VAL A 314 9.55 -14.20 -13.99
CA VAL A 314 8.61 -13.14 -13.57
C VAL A 314 9.08 -12.47 -12.27
N PHE A 315 9.46 -13.24 -11.25
CA PHE A 315 9.92 -12.67 -9.98
C PHE A 315 11.28 -11.97 -10.09
N VAL A 316 12.19 -12.46 -10.94
CA VAL A 316 13.42 -11.74 -11.28
C VAL A 316 13.08 -10.41 -11.96
N GLY A 317 12.11 -10.40 -12.87
CA GLY A 317 11.57 -9.18 -13.47
C GLY A 317 11.00 -8.21 -12.45
N VAL A 318 10.24 -8.69 -11.46
CA VAL A 318 9.74 -7.87 -10.34
C VAL A 318 10.88 -7.26 -9.53
N ALA A 319 11.91 -8.05 -9.22
CA ALA A 319 13.08 -7.55 -8.50
C ALA A 319 13.82 -6.45 -9.30
N ALA A 320 14.00 -6.65 -10.61
CA ALA A 320 14.58 -5.66 -11.50
C ALA A 320 13.72 -4.38 -11.57
N LEU A 321 12.40 -4.52 -11.66
CA LEU A 321 11.47 -3.40 -11.70
C LEU A 321 11.49 -2.58 -10.40
N ASN A 322 11.50 -3.25 -9.24
CA ASN A 322 11.70 -2.59 -7.94
C ASN A 322 13.03 -1.83 -7.91
N LEU A 323 14.11 -2.42 -8.43
CA LEU A 323 15.41 -1.75 -8.50
C LEU A 323 15.37 -0.49 -9.38
N VAL A 324 14.68 -0.53 -10.52
CA VAL A 324 14.48 0.63 -11.40
C VAL A 324 13.71 1.74 -10.68
N VAL A 325 12.62 1.41 -9.98
CA VAL A 325 11.84 2.39 -9.19
C VAL A 325 12.71 3.03 -8.11
N VAL A 326 13.50 2.24 -7.39
CA VAL A 326 14.41 2.74 -6.37
C VAL A 326 15.53 3.60 -6.97
N ALA A 327 16.11 3.20 -8.10
CA ALA A 327 17.15 3.95 -8.78
C ALA A 327 16.62 5.32 -9.26
N ALA A 328 15.48 5.33 -9.95
CA ALA A 328 14.84 6.55 -10.41
C ALA A 328 14.61 7.53 -9.24
N LEU A 329 14.13 7.04 -8.10
CA LEU A 329 13.84 7.85 -6.91
C LEU A 329 15.10 8.29 -6.14
N ARG A 330 16.26 7.65 -6.34
CA ARG A 330 17.54 7.97 -5.68
C ARG A 330 18.36 9.03 -6.40
N ASP A 331 18.19 9.22 -7.71
CA ASP A 331 19.07 10.05 -8.57
C ASP A 331 19.05 11.57 -8.29
N ARG A 332 18.52 12.03 -7.13
CA ARG A 332 18.62 13.42 -6.66
C ARG A 332 18.86 13.57 -5.16
N GLY A 333 19.74 12.74 -4.58
CA GLY A 333 20.48 13.13 -3.38
C GLY A 333 21.28 14.42 -3.63
N PRO A 334 21.58 15.23 -2.60
CA PRO A 334 22.19 16.56 -2.77
C PRO A 334 23.48 16.47 -3.59
N ALA A 335 23.75 17.51 -4.40
CA ALA A 335 25.04 17.68 -5.07
C ALA A 335 26.19 17.41 -4.07
N PRO A 336 27.32 16.81 -4.49
CA PRO A 336 28.45 16.57 -3.61
C PRO A 336 28.90 17.90 -3.00
N THR A 337 28.42 18.19 -1.79
CA THR A 337 28.90 19.29 -0.99
C THR A 337 30.27 18.90 -0.51
N GLY A 338 31.29 19.40 -1.20
CA GLY A 338 32.64 19.57 -0.69
C GLY A 338 33.37 18.29 -0.33
N SER A 339 34.56 18.11 -0.88
CA SER A 339 35.59 17.23 -0.34
C SER A 339 35.59 17.27 1.19
N PRO A 340 35.70 16.13 1.90
CA PRO A 340 35.90 16.16 3.33
C PRO A 340 37.13 17.01 3.61
N VAL A 341 36.94 18.14 4.31
CA VAL A 341 38.05 18.85 4.93
C VAL A 341 38.66 17.84 5.88
N GLN A 342 39.82 17.33 5.46
CA GLN A 342 40.69 16.48 6.24
C GLN A 342 40.97 17.22 7.55
N PRO A 343 40.64 16.67 8.74
CA PRO A 343 40.99 17.34 9.98
C PRO A 343 42.51 17.44 10.04
N ALA A 344 43.02 18.67 9.99
CA ALA A 344 44.43 18.96 10.18
C ALA A 344 44.86 18.34 11.51
N ALA A 345 45.91 17.50 11.44
CA ALA A 345 46.53 16.89 12.60
C ALA A 345 46.92 17.98 13.61
N ALA A 346 46.38 17.89 14.82
CA ALA A 346 46.83 18.68 15.95
C ALA A 346 48.27 18.27 16.30
N PRO A 347 49.24 19.20 16.35
CA PRO A 347 50.56 18.88 16.89
C PRO A 347 50.49 18.73 18.41
N ALA A 348 51.29 17.77 18.87
CA ALA A 348 51.43 17.34 20.24
C ALA A 348 51.86 18.44 21.22
N SER A 349 51.43 18.24 22.46
CA SER A 349 51.70 18.94 23.71
C SER A 349 53.15 19.39 23.97
N ALA A 350 53.30 20.60 24.51
CA ALA A 350 54.43 21.06 25.32
C ALA A 350 53.95 22.12 26.35
N PRO A 351 54.66 22.32 27.48
CA PRO A 351 54.05 22.41 28.81
C PRO A 351 53.87 23.82 29.40
N LEU A 352 53.20 23.82 30.56
CA LEU A 352 52.99 24.88 31.54
C LEU A 352 54.14 25.91 31.66
N GLY A 353 53.79 27.18 31.60
CA GLY A 353 54.65 28.33 31.91
C GLY A 353 53.80 29.49 32.44
N GLU A 354 54.33 30.16 33.46
CA GLU A 354 53.67 31.04 34.44
C GLU A 354 52.93 32.27 33.90
N ALA A 355 51.93 32.71 34.68
CA ALA A 355 51.31 34.02 34.60
C ALA A 355 52.31 35.17 34.87
N PRO A 356 52.00 36.40 34.42
CA PRO A 356 51.70 37.40 35.46
C PRO A 356 50.52 38.33 35.14
N LEU A 357 50.03 38.91 36.23
CA LEU A 357 49.01 39.94 36.40
C LEU A 357 49.26 41.20 35.56
N GLY A 358 48.20 41.86 35.11
CA GLY A 358 48.27 43.18 34.47
C GLY A 358 46.89 43.77 34.14
N GLU A 359 46.36 44.50 35.12
CA GLU A 359 45.56 45.75 35.05
C GLU A 359 44.51 45.96 33.94
N ALA A 360 43.27 46.20 34.41
CA ALA A 360 42.19 46.85 33.68
C ALA A 360 42.48 48.35 33.46
N PRO A 361 41.80 48.96 32.47
CA PRO A 361 41.19 50.25 32.74
C PRO A 361 39.71 50.34 32.34
N LEU A 362 39.00 51.08 33.18
CA LEU A 362 37.65 51.59 33.04
C LEU A 362 37.51 52.44 31.77
N GLY A 363 36.40 52.29 31.05
CA GLY A 363 36.03 53.10 29.89
C GLY A 363 34.54 53.40 29.89
N GLU A 364 34.22 54.67 29.73
CA GLU A 364 32.97 55.37 30.04
C GLU A 364 31.74 55.00 29.18
N ALA A 365 30.56 55.23 29.76
CA ALA A 365 29.26 55.22 29.09
C ALA A 365 29.08 56.44 28.15
N PRO A 366 28.07 56.40 27.26
CA PRO A 366 27.05 57.44 27.39
C PRO A 366 25.60 56.96 27.28
N LEU A 367 24.79 57.67 28.06
CA LEU A 367 23.33 57.67 28.15
C LEU A 367 22.65 58.18 26.86
N GLY A 368 21.48 57.62 26.58
CA GLY A 368 20.44 58.18 25.71
C GLY A 368 19.41 57.08 25.42
N GLY A 369 18.12 57.18 25.69
CA GLY A 369 17.23 58.29 26.00
C GLY A 369 15.87 57.86 25.46
N ALA A 370 15.00 57.31 26.30
CA ALA A 370 13.66 56.89 25.92
C ALA A 370 12.67 58.06 26.11
N PRO A 371 11.79 58.37 25.13
CA PRO A 371 10.71 59.31 25.34
C PRO A 371 9.48 58.60 25.94
N VAL A 372 9.03 59.12 27.08
CA VAL A 372 7.70 58.89 27.67
C VAL A 372 6.84 60.11 27.35
N GLY A 373 5.57 59.87 27.00
CA GLY A 373 4.50 60.86 26.92
C GLY A 373 3.58 60.57 25.74
N GLY A 374 2.26 60.52 25.86
CA GLY A 374 1.35 60.79 26.96
C GLY A 374 -0.05 60.85 26.34
N ALA A 375 -1.06 60.30 27.02
CA ALA A 375 -2.46 60.70 26.83
C ALA A 375 -2.63 62.11 27.44
N PRO A 376 -3.56 62.98 27.00
CA PRO A 376 -5.00 62.74 27.21
C PRO A 376 -5.96 63.34 26.15
N VAL A 377 -7.21 62.83 26.15
CA VAL A 377 -8.54 63.50 26.21
C VAL A 377 -9.59 62.50 25.70
#